data_AF-A0A7X9QE02-F1
#
_entry.id   AF-A0A7X9QE02-F1
#
_cell.length_a   1.000
_cell.length_b   1.000
_cell.length_c   1.000
_cell.angle_alpha   90.00
_cell.angle_beta   90.00
_cell.angle_gamma   90.00
#
_symmetry.space_group_name_H-M   'P 1'
#
loop_
_entity.id
_entity.type
_entity.pdbx_description
1 polymer ?
#
loop_
_entity_poly.entity_id
_entity_poly.type
_entity_poly.pdbx_seq_one_letter_code
_entity_poly.pdbx_strand_id
1 'polypeptide(L)'
;MLRGFEAWLGQQEVIAAPSVDDEVAAFRGLLRVCGQLGVDPGDPDGLSELLAAVLDVGDGDDAEQLGATAAVLAVVADYVCFQLSTSEGDGTAWEPLLRLVQEVLAGLDPASYVLSQAVAAAEQLDPEERRAALAATLIVAKVGDLLNWIGPGRQVAPSGGVRRVDIAAAAGMLNVSAIGVNGRRATEQPAELSEPGLFELDEPAAAPATIRAMSMGEVPVLPHWWEALHTAELLERAGTRVRPGPAAAAWLAEDLPPEDIAMDVIGLVTAGILLDEAQRNFYFGDRVTALAIARVLRALSPDHPIELSTTSPFDDILAVRTLRTLGYLEQVGVLEPSGDGSFTVPSALRGAVAHGLLLVLDGDAEPDEDEALN
;
A
#
# COMPACT_ATOMS: atom_id res chain seq x y z
N MET A 1 -17.50 -5.17 -32.77
CA MET A 1 -17.47 -5.29 -31.30
C MET A 1 -16.17 -5.94 -30.85
N LEU A 2 -16.04 -7.27 -30.73
CA LEU A 2 -14.87 -7.94 -30.15
C LEU A 2 -13.49 -7.48 -30.68
N ARG A 3 -13.29 -7.47 -32.01
CA ARG A 3 -12.03 -6.99 -32.61
C ARG A 3 -11.76 -5.50 -32.36
N GLY A 4 -12.82 -4.70 -32.22
CA GLY A 4 -12.71 -3.28 -31.92
C GLY A 4 -12.31 -3.06 -30.47
N PHE A 5 -12.91 -3.82 -29.54
CA PHE A 5 -12.56 -3.82 -28.12
C PHE A 5 -11.12 -4.27 -27.89
N GLU A 6 -10.70 -5.39 -28.52
CA GLU A 6 -9.31 -5.88 -28.48
C GLU A 6 -8.30 -4.82 -28.97
N ALA A 7 -8.60 -4.15 -30.09
CA ALA A 7 -7.74 -3.10 -30.61
C ALA A 7 -7.70 -1.84 -29.71
N TRP A 8 -8.78 -1.57 -28.98
CA TRP A 8 -8.87 -0.46 -28.03
C TRP A 8 -8.10 -0.78 -26.74
N LEU A 9 -8.21 -2.00 -26.22
CA LEU A 9 -7.44 -2.49 -25.06
C LEU A 9 -5.94 -2.39 -25.29
N GLY A 10 -5.47 -2.75 -26.49
CA GLY A 10 -4.05 -2.64 -26.86
C GLY A 10 -3.50 -1.20 -26.92
N GLN A 11 -4.36 -0.18 -26.71
CA GLN A 11 -3.98 1.23 -26.63
C GLN A 11 -4.09 1.80 -25.21
N GLN A 12 -4.67 1.06 -24.25
CA GLN A 12 -4.79 1.51 -22.88
C GLN A 12 -3.51 1.22 -22.09
N GLU A 13 -3.17 2.11 -21.17
CA GLU A 13 -2.05 1.90 -20.24
C GLU A 13 -2.42 0.94 -19.11
N VAL A 14 -3.70 0.89 -18.73
CA VAL A 14 -4.26 0.03 -17.68
C VAL A 14 -5.54 -0.61 -18.20
N ILE A 15 -5.71 -1.90 -17.93
CA ILE A 15 -6.89 -2.71 -18.28
C ILE A 15 -7.25 -3.61 -17.09
N ALA A 16 -8.46 -4.16 -17.05
CA ALA A 16 -8.97 -4.96 -15.94
C ALA A 16 -8.24 -6.30 -15.74
N ALA A 17 -7.72 -6.92 -16.80
CA ALA A 17 -7.06 -8.23 -16.70
C ALA A 17 -5.52 -8.14 -16.79
N PRO A 18 -4.77 -9.19 -16.37
CA PRO A 18 -3.30 -9.20 -16.44
C PRO A 18 -2.75 -9.02 -17.86
N SER A 19 -3.53 -9.37 -18.87
CA SER A 19 -3.18 -9.18 -20.26
C SER A 19 -4.41 -8.91 -21.13
N VAL A 20 -4.18 -8.29 -22.30
CA VAL A 20 -5.23 -8.09 -23.30
C VAL A 20 -5.89 -9.42 -23.70
N ASP A 21 -5.11 -10.51 -23.79
CA ASP A 21 -5.63 -11.83 -24.16
C ASP A 21 -6.58 -12.39 -23.09
N ASP A 22 -6.23 -12.23 -21.81
CA ASP A 22 -7.07 -12.67 -20.68
C ASP A 22 -8.37 -11.88 -20.63
N GLU A 23 -8.29 -10.57 -20.84
CA GLU A 23 -9.48 -9.72 -20.84
C GLU A 23 -10.41 -10.03 -22.01
N VAL A 24 -9.84 -10.24 -23.19
CA VAL A 24 -10.60 -10.66 -24.38
C VAL A 24 -11.23 -12.04 -24.15
N ALA A 25 -10.55 -12.95 -23.44
CA ALA A 25 -11.12 -14.25 -23.08
C ALA A 25 -12.30 -14.11 -22.10
N ALA A 26 -12.16 -13.28 -21.07
CA ALA A 26 -13.23 -12.95 -20.13
C ALA A 26 -14.43 -12.30 -20.83
N PHE A 27 -14.18 -11.31 -21.70
CA PHE A 27 -15.22 -10.65 -22.48
C PHE A 27 -15.92 -11.62 -23.45
N ARG A 28 -15.21 -12.57 -24.07
CA ARG A 28 -15.84 -13.66 -24.84
C ARG A 28 -16.72 -14.57 -23.98
N GLY A 29 -16.37 -14.76 -22.71
CA GLY A 29 -17.21 -15.43 -21.73
C GLY A 29 -18.51 -14.67 -21.51
N LEU A 30 -18.40 -13.36 -21.27
CA LEU A 30 -19.53 -12.46 -21.11
C LEU A 30 -20.48 -12.47 -22.31
N LEU A 31 -19.95 -12.35 -23.54
CA LEU A 31 -20.75 -12.41 -24.77
C LEU A 31 -21.50 -13.74 -24.92
N ARG A 32 -20.95 -14.86 -24.43
CA ARG A 32 -21.65 -16.15 -24.42
C ARG A 32 -22.83 -16.13 -23.46
N VAL A 33 -22.69 -15.51 -22.29
CA VAL A 33 -23.79 -15.35 -21.32
C VAL A 33 -24.88 -14.44 -21.89
N CYS A 34 -24.53 -13.30 -22.49
CA CYS A 34 -25.48 -12.43 -23.19
C CYS A 34 -26.29 -13.22 -24.23
N GLY A 35 -25.62 -14.03 -25.05
CA GLY A 35 -26.26 -14.88 -26.05
C GLY A 35 -27.21 -15.94 -25.47
N GLN A 36 -26.91 -16.47 -24.28
CA GLN A 36 -27.80 -17.42 -23.58
C GLN A 36 -29.03 -16.74 -22.98
N LEU A 37 -28.87 -15.51 -22.48
CA LEU A 37 -29.95 -14.72 -21.89
C LEU A 37 -30.78 -13.96 -22.94
N GLY A 38 -30.32 -13.90 -24.19
CA GLY A 38 -30.96 -13.13 -25.25
C GLY A 38 -30.78 -11.62 -25.13
N VAL A 39 -29.75 -11.20 -24.41
CA VAL A 39 -29.39 -9.80 -24.15
C VAL A 39 -28.46 -9.28 -25.24
N ASP A 40 -28.69 -8.05 -25.71
CA ASP A 40 -27.77 -7.38 -26.64
C ASP A 40 -26.68 -6.61 -25.86
N PRO A 41 -25.40 -7.02 -25.92
CA PRO A 41 -24.30 -6.29 -25.28
C PRO A 41 -23.96 -4.97 -26.00
N GLY A 42 -24.57 -4.68 -27.15
CA GLY A 42 -24.48 -3.38 -27.81
C GLY A 42 -25.48 -2.34 -27.29
N ASP A 43 -26.37 -2.73 -26.38
CA ASP A 43 -27.41 -1.89 -25.79
C ASP A 43 -27.13 -1.70 -24.28
N PRO A 44 -27.00 -0.45 -23.77
CA PRO A 44 -26.78 -0.21 -22.35
C PRO A 44 -27.89 -0.77 -21.45
N ASP A 45 -29.14 -0.79 -21.91
CA ASP A 45 -30.24 -1.38 -21.15
C ASP A 45 -30.09 -2.91 -21.05
N GLY A 46 -29.72 -3.55 -22.16
CA GLY A 46 -29.41 -4.98 -22.18
C GLY A 46 -28.27 -5.33 -21.23
N LEU A 47 -27.17 -4.58 -21.28
CA LEU A 47 -26.04 -4.84 -20.39
C LEU A 47 -26.39 -4.58 -18.91
N SER A 48 -27.32 -3.67 -18.61
CA SER A 48 -27.86 -3.47 -17.26
C SER A 48 -28.64 -4.70 -16.76
N GLU A 49 -29.42 -5.36 -17.61
CA GLU A 49 -30.10 -6.62 -17.27
C GLU A 49 -29.11 -7.75 -16.98
N LEU A 50 -28.01 -7.81 -17.74
CA LEU A 50 -26.92 -8.76 -17.47
C LEU A 50 -26.30 -8.50 -16.10
N LEU A 51 -26.02 -7.25 -15.75
CA LEU A 51 -25.43 -6.89 -14.46
C LEU A 51 -26.32 -7.34 -13.30
N ALA A 52 -27.63 -7.09 -13.39
CA ALA A 52 -28.58 -7.57 -12.39
C ALA A 52 -28.53 -9.09 -12.23
N ALA A 53 -28.48 -9.84 -13.34
CA ALA A 53 -28.37 -11.29 -13.30
C ALA A 53 -27.04 -11.80 -12.71
N VAL A 54 -25.93 -11.12 -13.01
CA VAL A 54 -24.61 -11.45 -12.45
C VAL A 54 -24.58 -11.21 -10.95
N LEU A 55 -25.18 -10.11 -10.47
CA LEU A 55 -25.26 -9.79 -9.05
C LEU A 55 -26.20 -10.73 -8.29
N ASP A 56 -27.35 -11.08 -8.86
CA ASP A 56 -28.27 -12.06 -8.26
C ASP A 56 -27.62 -13.44 -8.09
N VAL A 57 -26.74 -13.83 -9.01
CA VAL A 57 -25.96 -15.07 -8.88
C VAL A 57 -24.88 -14.90 -7.83
N GLY A 58 -24.25 -13.73 -7.74
CA GLY A 58 -23.13 -13.39 -6.84
C GLY A 58 -23.48 -13.00 -5.40
N ASP A 59 -24.76 -12.97 -5.01
CA ASP A 59 -25.25 -12.53 -3.68
C ASP A 59 -24.95 -13.52 -2.51
N GLY A 60 -23.80 -14.20 -2.57
CA GLY A 60 -23.31 -15.10 -1.53
C GLY A 60 -22.11 -14.53 -0.78
N ASP A 61 -21.94 -14.90 0.50
CA ASP A 61 -20.77 -14.55 1.32
C ASP A 61 -19.46 -15.29 0.91
N ASP A 62 -19.44 -15.92 -0.27
CA ASP A 62 -18.29 -16.68 -0.77
C ASP A 62 -17.29 -15.72 -1.43
N ALA A 63 -16.11 -15.58 -0.82
CA ALA A 63 -15.05 -14.69 -1.29
C ALA A 63 -14.56 -15.02 -2.71
N GLU A 64 -14.52 -16.30 -3.11
CA GLU A 64 -14.13 -16.71 -4.46
C GLU A 64 -15.17 -16.24 -5.48
N GLN A 65 -16.43 -16.35 -5.12
CA GLN A 65 -17.55 -15.92 -5.96
C GLN A 65 -17.64 -14.39 -6.08
N LEU A 66 -17.38 -13.67 -4.99
CA LEU A 66 -17.28 -12.20 -4.99
C LEU A 66 -16.12 -11.72 -5.86
N GLY A 67 -14.94 -12.36 -5.75
CA GLY A 67 -13.78 -12.05 -6.59
C GLY A 67 -14.05 -12.29 -8.08
N ALA A 68 -14.67 -13.43 -8.43
CA ALA A 68 -15.07 -13.71 -9.81
C ALA A 68 -16.10 -12.69 -10.34
N THR A 69 -17.04 -12.27 -9.49
CA THR A 69 -18.05 -11.25 -9.82
C THR A 69 -17.38 -9.89 -10.08
N ALA A 70 -16.47 -9.46 -9.21
CA ALA A 70 -15.71 -8.23 -9.39
C ALA A 70 -14.87 -8.24 -10.69
N ALA A 71 -14.20 -9.35 -10.99
CA ALA A 71 -13.43 -9.49 -12.23
C ALA A 71 -14.32 -9.36 -13.49
N VAL A 72 -15.50 -9.98 -13.50
CA VAL A 72 -16.46 -9.84 -14.62
C VAL A 72 -16.93 -8.39 -14.77
N LEU A 73 -17.22 -7.72 -13.66
CA LEU A 73 -17.67 -6.33 -13.66
C LEU A 73 -16.60 -5.35 -14.11
N ALA A 74 -15.32 -5.61 -13.78
CA ALA A 74 -14.21 -4.80 -14.26
C ALA A 74 -14.10 -4.85 -15.80
N VAL A 75 -14.24 -6.04 -16.39
CA VAL A 75 -14.31 -6.19 -17.86
C VAL A 75 -15.53 -5.49 -18.46
N VAL A 76 -16.67 -5.48 -17.75
CA VAL A 76 -17.84 -4.69 -18.18
C VAL A 76 -17.52 -3.20 -18.16
N ALA A 77 -16.84 -2.70 -17.13
CA ALA A 77 -16.45 -1.30 -17.03
C ALA A 77 -15.58 -0.87 -18.21
N ASP A 78 -14.55 -1.65 -18.55
CA ASP A 78 -13.66 -1.38 -19.68
C ASP A 78 -14.42 -1.42 -21.02
N TYR A 79 -15.35 -2.35 -21.18
CA TYR A 79 -16.20 -2.40 -22.35
C TYR A 79 -17.15 -1.20 -22.46
N VAL A 80 -17.71 -0.71 -21.35
CA VAL A 80 -18.53 0.51 -21.33
C VAL A 80 -17.68 1.75 -21.68
N CYS A 81 -16.43 1.83 -21.18
CA CYS A 81 -15.46 2.86 -21.58
C CYS A 81 -15.12 2.79 -23.08
N PHE A 82 -14.95 1.60 -23.64
CA PHE A 82 -14.81 1.38 -25.07
C PHE A 82 -16.03 1.92 -25.84
N GLN A 83 -17.24 1.64 -25.37
CA GLN A 83 -18.47 2.14 -26.03
C GLN A 83 -18.57 3.67 -25.95
N LEU A 84 -18.26 4.27 -24.80
CA LEU A 84 -18.21 5.72 -24.63
C LEU A 84 -17.21 6.40 -25.58
N SER A 85 -16.06 5.77 -25.80
CA SER A 85 -14.98 6.35 -26.63
C SER A 85 -15.16 6.12 -28.14
N THR A 86 -15.93 5.10 -28.55
CA THR A 86 -16.04 4.69 -29.96
C THR A 86 -17.42 4.85 -30.58
N SER A 87 -18.46 5.12 -29.79
CA SER A 87 -19.81 5.35 -30.33
C SER A 87 -19.90 6.66 -31.10
N GLU A 88 -20.11 6.58 -32.42
CA GLU A 88 -20.42 7.74 -33.29
C GLU A 88 -21.88 8.21 -33.02
N GLY A 89 -22.17 8.76 -31.83
CA GLY A 89 -23.52 9.12 -31.40
C GLY A 89 -23.63 9.45 -29.91
N ASP A 90 -24.84 9.38 -29.35
CA ASP A 90 -25.21 9.73 -27.97
C ASP A 90 -24.57 8.77 -26.94
N GLY A 91 -23.24 8.79 -26.84
CA GLY A 91 -22.46 8.05 -25.85
C GLY A 91 -22.91 8.33 -24.41
N THR A 92 -23.65 9.42 -24.17
CA THR A 92 -24.24 9.74 -22.88
C THR A 92 -25.18 8.64 -22.35
N ALA A 93 -25.76 7.80 -23.23
CA ALA A 93 -26.58 6.66 -22.81
C ALA A 93 -25.78 5.59 -22.03
N TRP A 94 -24.46 5.54 -22.18
CA TRP A 94 -23.58 4.61 -21.47
C TRP A 94 -23.08 5.16 -20.13
N GLU A 95 -23.16 6.47 -19.89
CA GLU A 95 -22.69 7.08 -18.64
C GLU A 95 -23.44 6.60 -17.38
N PRO A 96 -24.79 6.43 -17.39
CA PRO A 96 -25.50 5.85 -16.25
C PRO A 96 -25.05 4.44 -15.94
N LEU A 97 -24.77 3.65 -16.97
CA LEU A 97 -24.29 2.28 -16.83
C LEU A 97 -22.87 2.23 -16.26
N LEU A 98 -21.96 3.08 -16.75
CA LEU A 98 -20.62 3.19 -16.19
C LEU A 98 -20.67 3.53 -14.70
N ARG A 99 -21.51 4.50 -14.33
CA ARG A 99 -21.70 4.90 -12.93
C ARG A 99 -22.22 3.74 -12.08
N LEU A 100 -23.20 2.99 -12.58
CA LEU A 100 -23.75 1.82 -11.88
C LEU A 100 -22.67 0.75 -11.68
N VAL A 101 -21.92 0.41 -12.72
CA VAL A 101 -20.85 -0.60 -12.64
C VAL A 101 -19.76 -0.17 -11.64
N GLN A 102 -19.37 1.11 -11.67
CA GLN A 102 -18.39 1.65 -10.73
C GLN A 102 -18.90 1.64 -9.28
N GLU A 103 -20.17 1.97 -9.05
CA GLU A 103 -20.80 1.92 -7.72
C GLU A 103 -20.84 0.49 -7.17
N VAL A 104 -21.19 -0.48 -8.03
CA VAL A 104 -21.23 -1.90 -7.66
C VAL A 104 -19.82 -2.45 -7.39
N LEU A 105 -18.85 -2.16 -8.27
CA LEU A 105 -17.45 -2.53 -8.08
C LEU A 105 -16.88 -1.96 -6.78
N ALA A 106 -17.18 -0.70 -6.47
CA ALA A 106 -16.78 -0.07 -5.20
C ALA A 106 -17.36 -0.78 -3.98
N GLY A 107 -18.54 -1.40 -4.10
CA GLY A 107 -19.13 -2.22 -3.04
C GLY A 107 -18.50 -3.61 -2.90
N LEU A 108 -18.11 -4.24 -4.00
CA LEU A 108 -17.54 -5.59 -4.03
C LEU A 108 -16.05 -5.63 -3.69
N ASP A 109 -15.29 -4.63 -4.16
CA ASP A 109 -13.87 -4.44 -3.82
C ASP A 109 -13.61 -2.99 -3.38
N PRO A 110 -14.00 -2.65 -2.13
CA PRO A 110 -13.79 -1.32 -1.60
C PRO A 110 -12.31 -0.93 -1.50
N ALA A 111 -11.42 -1.93 -1.33
CA ALA A 111 -9.99 -1.70 -1.18
C ALA A 111 -9.38 -1.22 -2.50
N SER A 112 -9.56 -1.95 -3.60
CA SER A 112 -9.07 -1.55 -4.91
C SER A 112 -9.66 -0.20 -5.34
N TYR A 113 -10.95 0.01 -5.12
CA TYR A 113 -11.59 1.30 -5.45
C TYR A 113 -10.94 2.48 -4.72
N VAL A 114 -10.71 2.36 -3.41
CA VAL A 114 -10.06 3.43 -2.63
C VAL A 114 -8.62 3.67 -3.08
N LEU A 115 -7.87 2.61 -3.40
CA LEU A 115 -6.51 2.73 -3.91
C LEU A 115 -6.45 3.44 -5.27
N SER A 116 -7.29 3.03 -6.22
CA SER A 116 -7.37 3.68 -7.54
C SER A 116 -7.77 5.15 -7.43
N GLN A 117 -8.73 5.48 -6.55
CA GLN A 117 -9.13 6.88 -6.32
C GLN A 117 -8.01 7.69 -5.66
N ALA A 118 -7.26 7.11 -4.73
CA ALA A 118 -6.12 7.78 -4.10
C ALA A 118 -5.01 8.11 -5.11
N VAL A 119 -4.71 7.19 -6.04
CA VAL A 119 -3.75 7.42 -7.13
C VAL A 119 -4.27 8.50 -8.09
N ALA A 120 -5.49 8.36 -8.59
CA ALA A 120 -6.08 9.31 -9.52
C ALA A 120 -6.21 10.73 -8.93
N ALA A 121 -6.54 10.85 -7.64
CA ALA A 121 -6.60 12.14 -6.96
C ALA A 121 -5.20 12.77 -6.79
N ALA A 122 -4.16 11.97 -6.56
CA ALA A 122 -2.79 12.47 -6.45
C ALA A 122 -2.22 12.97 -7.78
N GLU A 123 -2.69 12.42 -8.92
CA GLU A 123 -2.33 12.88 -10.26
C GLU A 123 -2.97 14.22 -10.65
N GLN A 124 -4.06 14.60 -9.98
CA GLN A 124 -4.74 15.89 -10.21
C GLN A 124 -4.09 17.05 -9.46
N LEU A 125 -3.19 16.77 -8.52
CA LEU A 125 -2.47 17.80 -7.76
C LEU A 125 -1.37 18.45 -8.60
N ASP A 126 -1.02 19.69 -8.26
CA ASP A 126 0.13 20.36 -8.87
C ASP A 126 1.41 19.54 -8.58
N PRO A 127 2.23 19.23 -9.59
CA PRO A 127 3.44 18.42 -9.39
C PRO A 127 4.44 19.01 -8.39
N GLU A 128 4.56 20.35 -8.33
CA GLU A 128 5.48 20.99 -7.38
C GLU A 128 4.94 20.90 -5.95
N GLU A 129 3.62 21.10 -5.76
CA GLU A 129 2.95 20.88 -4.48
C GLU A 129 3.10 19.44 -3.99
N ARG A 130 2.91 18.46 -4.89
CA ARG A 130 3.10 17.04 -4.60
C ARG A 130 4.54 16.73 -4.18
N ARG A 131 5.54 17.17 -4.95
CA ARG A 131 6.97 16.99 -4.59
C ARG A 131 7.32 17.63 -3.25
N ALA A 132 6.82 18.84 -3.00
CA ALA A 132 7.07 19.55 -1.74
C ALA A 132 6.48 18.78 -0.54
N ALA A 133 5.28 18.22 -0.69
CA ALA A 133 4.66 17.41 0.35
C ALA A 133 5.42 16.09 0.61
N LEU A 134 5.84 15.38 -0.44
CA LEU A 134 6.68 14.18 -0.31
C LEU A 134 7.99 14.52 0.43
N ALA A 135 8.63 15.62 0.04
CA ALA A 135 9.87 16.12 0.63
C ALA A 135 9.73 16.51 2.11
N ALA A 136 8.53 16.89 2.56
CA ALA A 136 8.26 17.28 3.94
C ALA A 136 8.17 16.08 4.90
N THR A 137 7.98 14.86 4.40
CA THR A 137 7.99 13.65 5.25
C THR A 137 9.38 13.42 5.85
N LEU A 138 9.44 12.89 7.08
CA LEU A 138 10.71 12.73 7.79
C LEU A 138 11.67 11.79 7.04
N ILE A 139 11.13 10.71 6.48
CA ILE A 139 11.89 9.68 5.76
C ILE A 139 12.49 10.17 4.45
N VAL A 140 11.87 11.16 3.79
CA VAL A 140 12.40 11.79 2.57
C VAL A 140 13.35 12.94 2.94
N ALA A 141 12.93 13.83 3.85
CA ALA A 141 13.72 14.98 4.29
C ALA A 141 15.11 14.59 4.83
N LYS A 142 15.24 13.39 5.39
CA LYS A 142 16.48 12.90 6.03
C LYS A 142 17.41 12.11 5.12
N VAL A 143 17.04 11.86 3.88
CA VAL A 143 17.90 11.15 2.93
C VAL A 143 19.20 11.93 2.67
N GLY A 144 19.13 13.25 2.50
CA GLY A 144 20.33 14.08 2.31
C GLY A 144 21.30 14.03 3.49
N ASP A 145 20.77 14.11 4.71
CA ASP A 145 21.55 13.96 5.95
C ASP A 145 22.23 12.57 6.01
N LEU A 146 21.51 11.52 5.63
CA LEU A 146 22.02 10.16 5.59
C LEU A 146 23.13 9.99 4.54
N LEU A 147 22.92 10.46 3.31
CA LEU A 147 23.90 10.36 2.23
C LEU A 147 25.19 11.11 2.60
N ASN A 148 25.07 12.29 3.19
CA ASN A 148 26.20 13.05 3.72
C ASN A 148 26.92 12.30 4.85
N TRP A 149 26.15 11.67 5.75
CA TRP A 149 26.71 10.86 6.81
C TRP A 149 27.48 9.66 6.25
N ILE A 150 26.93 8.92 5.28
CA ILE A 150 27.62 7.79 4.62
C ILE A 150 28.90 8.25 3.91
N GLY A 151 28.89 9.43 3.30
CA GLY A 151 30.02 9.99 2.57
C GLY A 151 30.48 9.08 1.43
N PRO A 152 31.79 8.89 1.19
CA PRO A 152 32.28 8.00 0.13
C PRO A 152 32.05 6.51 0.40
N GLY A 153 31.61 6.17 1.61
CA GLY A 153 31.20 4.83 1.98
C GLY A 153 31.46 4.53 3.46
N ARG A 154 30.50 3.92 4.14
CA ARG A 154 30.56 3.61 5.58
C ARG A 154 30.53 2.11 5.81
N GLN A 155 31.21 1.65 6.88
CA GLN A 155 31.16 0.23 7.26
C GLN A 155 29.77 -0.14 7.77
N VAL A 156 29.27 -1.29 7.32
CA VAL A 156 27.99 -1.88 7.77
C VAL A 156 28.22 -3.11 8.65
N ALA A 157 27.15 -3.58 9.30
CA ALA A 157 27.14 -4.87 9.97
C ALA A 157 27.25 -6.02 8.93
N PRO A 158 27.59 -7.26 9.34
CA PRO A 158 27.61 -8.40 8.42
C PRO A 158 26.29 -8.67 7.70
N SER A 159 25.16 -8.26 8.28
CA SER A 159 23.83 -8.34 7.66
C SER A 159 23.58 -7.27 6.58
N GLY A 160 24.51 -6.34 6.36
CA GLY A 160 24.34 -5.20 5.45
C GLY A 160 23.67 -3.97 6.09
N GLY A 161 23.13 -4.09 7.31
CA GLY A 161 22.48 -3.00 8.03
C GLY A 161 23.42 -2.09 8.83
N VAL A 162 22.85 -1.09 9.52
CA VAL A 162 23.57 -0.17 10.39
C VAL A 162 24.30 -0.91 11.52
N ARG A 163 25.58 -0.57 11.76
CA ARG A 163 26.36 -1.14 12.86
C ARG A 163 25.82 -0.65 14.20
N ARG A 164 25.96 -1.47 15.25
CA ARG A 164 25.57 -1.12 16.63
C ARG A 164 26.13 0.25 17.08
N VAL A 165 27.41 0.50 16.81
CA VAL A 165 28.07 1.78 17.18
C VAL A 165 27.48 3.00 16.48
N ASP A 166 26.81 2.78 15.35
CA ASP A 166 26.22 3.80 14.48
C ASP A 166 24.69 3.92 14.67
N ILE A 167 24.04 3.02 15.42
CA ILE A 167 22.57 2.99 15.63
C ILE A 167 22.06 4.33 16.15
N ALA A 168 22.73 4.94 17.13
CA ALA A 168 22.27 6.19 17.71
C ALA A 168 22.25 7.35 16.70
N ALA A 169 23.24 7.40 15.80
CA ALA A 169 23.30 8.42 14.76
C ALA A 169 22.20 8.20 13.71
N ALA A 170 22.03 6.97 13.22
CA ALA A 170 21.05 6.66 12.19
C ALA A 170 19.60 6.78 12.71
N ALA A 171 19.31 6.25 13.90
CA ALA A 171 18.00 6.35 14.53
C ALA A 171 17.62 7.80 14.87
N GLY A 172 18.61 8.60 15.28
CA GLY A 172 18.42 10.02 15.57
C GLY A 172 17.96 10.83 14.36
N MET A 173 18.26 10.42 13.13
CA MET A 173 17.73 11.06 11.92
C MET A 173 16.20 10.91 11.84
N LEU A 174 15.67 9.77 12.29
CA LEU A 174 14.23 9.46 12.31
C LEU A 174 13.54 9.88 13.62
N ASN A 175 14.18 10.73 14.43
CA ASN A 175 13.71 11.14 15.76
C ASN A 175 13.50 9.95 16.73
N VAL A 176 14.17 8.81 16.51
CA VAL A 176 14.10 7.64 17.40
C VAL A 176 15.27 7.67 18.38
N SER A 177 14.95 7.66 19.68
CA SER A 177 15.97 7.55 20.74
C SER A 177 16.41 6.09 20.89
N ALA A 178 17.50 5.71 20.21
CA ALA A 178 18.07 4.36 20.29
C ALA A 178 19.59 4.35 20.46
N ILE A 179 20.12 3.33 21.13
CA ILE A 179 21.56 3.07 21.25
C ILE A 179 21.88 1.60 21.01
N GLY A 180 23.00 1.31 20.34
CA GLY A 180 23.46 -0.04 20.13
C GLY A 180 24.13 -0.66 21.37
N VAL A 181 23.74 -1.87 21.75
CA VAL A 181 24.29 -2.59 22.92
C VAL A 181 24.77 -4.00 22.56
N ASN A 182 25.74 -4.53 23.32
CA ASN A 182 26.27 -5.89 23.11
C ASN A 182 25.46 -6.99 23.83
N GLY A 183 24.49 -6.62 24.68
CA GLY A 183 23.60 -7.53 25.39
C GLY A 183 22.68 -6.77 26.35
N ARG A 184 21.51 -7.34 26.65
CA ARG A 184 20.56 -6.78 27.62
C ARG A 184 21.00 -7.17 29.03
N ARG A 185 21.19 -6.20 29.94
CA ARG A 185 21.28 -6.50 31.38
C ARG A 185 19.87 -6.79 31.90
N ALA A 186 19.72 -7.86 32.69
CA ALA A 186 18.43 -8.36 33.19
C ALA A 186 17.63 -7.33 34.03
N THR A 187 18.28 -6.28 34.54
CA THR A 187 17.68 -5.23 35.38
C THR A 187 17.34 -3.94 34.64
N GLU A 188 17.57 -3.87 33.32
CA GLU A 188 17.54 -2.61 32.56
C GLU A 188 16.57 -2.65 31.36
N GLN A 189 15.64 -3.62 31.30
CA GLN A 189 14.51 -3.55 30.36
C GLN A 189 13.46 -2.58 30.91
N PRO A 190 13.15 -1.47 30.22
CA PRO A 190 11.92 -0.75 30.47
C PRO A 190 10.77 -1.71 30.19
N ALA A 191 9.81 -1.81 31.12
CA ALA A 191 8.61 -2.66 30.97
C ALA A 191 7.86 -2.39 29.65
N GLU A 192 8.05 -1.21 29.05
CA GLU A 192 7.41 -0.74 27.82
C GLU A 192 7.94 -1.38 26.52
N LEU A 193 9.11 -2.04 26.54
CA LEU A 193 9.68 -2.74 25.38
C LEU A 193 9.56 -4.27 25.47
N SER A 194 9.10 -4.78 26.62
CA SER A 194 8.52 -6.12 26.66
C SER A 194 7.23 -6.06 25.86
N GLU A 195 6.96 -7.04 25.01
CA GLU A 195 5.64 -7.12 24.39
C GLU A 195 4.60 -6.99 25.49
N PRO A 196 3.66 -6.02 25.41
CA PRO A 196 2.58 -5.99 26.37
C PRO A 196 1.92 -7.36 26.30
N GLY A 197 1.91 -8.07 27.42
CA GLY A 197 1.10 -9.27 27.52
C GLY A 197 -0.33 -8.89 27.12
N LEU A 198 -1.10 -9.86 26.62
CA LEU A 198 -2.52 -9.70 26.26
C LEU A 198 -3.41 -9.02 27.34
N PHE A 199 -2.88 -8.73 28.52
CA PHE A 199 -3.57 -8.24 29.72
C PHE A 199 -2.95 -6.97 30.37
N GLU A 200 -1.93 -6.33 29.79
CA GLU A 200 -1.37 -5.09 30.35
C GLU A 200 -1.94 -3.86 29.62
N LEU A 201 -3.10 -3.37 30.08
CA LEU A 201 -3.88 -2.32 29.39
C LEU A 201 -4.09 -1.02 30.19
N ASP A 202 -3.56 -0.85 31.41
CA ASP A 202 -4.02 0.23 32.32
C ASP A 202 -2.94 1.17 32.90
N GLU A 203 -1.69 1.15 32.45
CA GLU A 203 -0.68 2.11 32.95
C GLU A 203 -0.31 3.19 31.91
N PRO A 204 -0.33 4.49 32.31
CA PRO A 204 0.12 5.58 31.44
C PRO A 204 1.62 5.43 31.17
N ALA A 205 1.97 5.32 29.88
CA ALA A 205 3.35 5.19 29.42
C ALA A 205 4.24 6.28 30.02
N ALA A 206 5.35 5.88 30.64
CA ALA A 206 6.41 6.79 31.06
C ALA A 206 7.10 7.38 29.82
N ALA A 207 7.87 8.46 30.02
CA ALA A 207 8.63 9.09 28.95
C ALA A 207 9.44 8.04 28.15
N PRO A 208 9.47 8.10 26.80
CA PRO A 208 9.96 7.00 25.99
C PRO A 208 11.41 6.67 26.35
N ALA A 209 11.59 5.50 26.95
CA ALA A 209 12.91 5.03 27.32
C ALA A 209 13.78 4.87 26.07
N THR A 210 15.05 5.31 26.14
CA THR A 210 16.01 5.08 25.06
C THR A 210 16.06 3.58 24.72
N ILE A 211 15.73 3.25 23.47
CA ILE A 211 15.70 1.88 22.96
C ILE A 211 17.13 1.34 22.95
N ARG A 212 17.34 0.17 23.54
CA ARG A 212 18.64 -0.48 23.61
C ARG A 212 18.67 -1.65 22.62
N ALA A 213 19.17 -1.36 21.43
CA ALA A 213 19.09 -2.25 20.29
C ALA A 213 20.36 -3.11 20.13
N MET A 214 20.20 -4.41 19.97
CA MET A 214 21.28 -5.35 19.61
C MET A 214 21.53 -5.40 18.11
N SER A 215 20.57 -4.93 17.30
CA SER A 215 20.69 -4.80 15.85
C SER A 215 19.78 -3.67 15.35
N MET A 216 19.98 -3.24 14.11
CA MET A 216 19.10 -2.27 13.45
C MET A 216 17.62 -2.71 13.45
N GLY A 217 17.35 -4.02 13.35
CA GLY A 217 15.99 -4.56 13.31
C GLY A 217 15.16 -4.32 14.58
N GLU A 218 15.81 -4.04 15.72
CA GLU A 218 15.09 -3.73 16.97
C GLU A 218 14.73 -2.24 17.10
N VAL A 219 15.14 -1.40 16.15
CA VAL A 219 14.82 0.03 16.14
C VAL A 219 13.62 0.25 15.23
N PRO A 220 12.49 0.80 15.73
CA PRO A 220 11.32 1.06 14.90
C PRO A 220 11.66 1.94 13.68
N VAL A 221 10.99 1.67 12.55
CA VAL A 221 11.13 2.38 11.27
C VAL A 221 12.50 2.23 10.58
N LEU A 222 13.60 2.30 11.33
CA LEU A 222 14.96 2.29 10.80
C LEU A 222 15.28 1.15 9.82
N PRO A 223 14.93 -0.14 10.07
CA PRO A 223 15.20 -1.19 9.11
C PRO A 223 14.41 -0.99 7.81
N HIS A 224 13.13 -0.59 7.89
CA HIS A 224 12.29 -0.37 6.71
C HIS A 224 12.78 0.82 5.89
N TRP A 225 13.17 1.92 6.56
CA TRP A 225 13.80 3.05 5.88
C TRP A 225 15.12 2.65 5.22
N TRP A 226 15.97 1.89 5.90
CA TRP A 226 17.24 1.43 5.34
C TRP A 226 17.06 0.54 4.10
N GLU A 227 16.12 -0.41 4.14
CA GLU A 227 15.81 -1.27 2.99
C GLU A 227 15.13 -0.50 1.87
N ALA A 228 14.19 0.40 2.16
CA ALA A 228 13.55 1.25 1.17
C ALA A 228 14.57 2.07 0.36
N LEU A 229 15.57 2.65 1.04
CA LEU A 229 16.64 3.40 0.37
C LEU A 229 17.57 2.52 -0.45
N HIS A 230 17.71 1.24 -0.10
CA HIS A 230 18.44 0.28 -0.94
C HIS A 230 17.65 -0.10 -2.18
N THR A 231 16.37 -0.41 -2.04
CA THR A 231 15.47 -0.76 -3.15
C THR A 231 15.29 0.42 -4.11
N ALA A 232 15.17 1.65 -3.60
CA ALA A 232 15.12 2.89 -4.40
C ALA A 232 16.50 3.33 -4.94
N GLU A 233 17.53 2.47 -4.84
CA GLU A 233 18.89 2.69 -5.34
C GLU A 233 19.61 3.95 -4.81
N LEU A 234 19.14 4.52 -3.70
CA LEU A 234 19.80 5.62 -3.00
C LEU A 234 21.01 5.12 -2.22
N LEU A 235 20.99 3.86 -1.79
CA LEU A 235 22.08 3.16 -1.12
C LEU A 235 22.51 1.93 -1.91
N GLU A 236 23.81 1.68 -1.98
CA GLU A 236 24.38 0.47 -2.59
C GLU A 236 25.24 -0.29 -1.58
N ARG A 237 25.04 -1.61 -1.48
CA ARG A 237 25.89 -2.51 -0.67
C ARG A 237 27.11 -2.94 -1.48
N ALA A 238 28.29 -2.52 -1.06
CA ALA A 238 29.57 -2.89 -1.65
C ALA A 238 30.42 -3.68 -0.64
N GLY A 239 30.17 -4.99 -0.55
CA GLY A 239 30.82 -5.87 0.41
C GLY A 239 30.47 -5.51 1.85
N THR A 240 31.47 -5.10 2.65
CA THR A 240 31.29 -4.70 4.06
C THR A 240 31.02 -3.21 4.25
N ARG A 241 30.71 -2.50 3.16
CA ARG A 241 30.42 -1.06 3.17
C ARG A 241 29.13 -0.77 2.43
N VAL A 242 28.47 0.30 2.86
CA VAL A 242 27.41 0.97 2.11
C VAL A 242 27.97 2.25 1.52
N ARG A 243 27.54 2.61 0.32
CA ARG A 243 27.89 3.87 -0.35
C ARG A 243 26.63 4.48 -1.00
N PRO A 244 26.66 5.76 -1.39
CA PRO A 244 25.61 6.33 -2.23
C PRO A 244 25.42 5.49 -3.50
N GLY A 245 24.18 5.13 -3.80
CA GLY A 245 23.82 4.36 -4.99
C GLY A 245 23.64 5.24 -6.23
N PRO A 246 23.24 4.66 -7.37
CA PRO A 246 23.12 5.39 -8.64
C PRO A 246 22.09 6.53 -8.60
N ALA A 247 21.01 6.38 -7.82
CA ALA A 247 19.99 7.42 -7.66
C ALA A 247 20.45 8.61 -6.79
N ALA A 248 21.49 8.44 -5.96
CA ALA A 248 21.87 9.42 -4.96
C ALA A 248 22.34 10.76 -5.56
N ALA A 249 22.95 10.74 -6.74
CA ALA A 249 23.38 11.97 -7.40
C ALA A 249 22.19 12.81 -7.89
N ALA A 250 21.16 12.16 -8.45
CA ALA A 250 19.93 12.82 -8.88
C ALA A 250 19.16 13.38 -7.69
N TRP A 251 19.10 12.63 -6.58
CA TRP A 251 18.47 13.07 -5.35
C TRP A 251 19.05 14.38 -4.79
N LEU A 252 20.36 14.58 -4.92
CA LEU A 252 21.07 15.75 -4.39
C LEU A 252 21.25 16.88 -5.43
N ALA A 253 20.75 16.71 -6.65
CA ALA A 253 20.99 17.65 -7.75
C ALA A 253 20.12 18.92 -7.65
N GLU A 254 18.93 18.80 -7.08
CA GLU A 254 17.93 19.86 -6.96
C GLU A 254 17.53 20.11 -5.50
N ASP A 255 16.82 21.20 -5.25
CA ASP A 255 16.29 21.53 -3.92
C ASP A 255 15.19 20.57 -3.45
N LEU A 256 14.48 19.95 -4.40
CA LEU A 256 13.46 18.93 -4.15
C LEU A 256 13.88 17.61 -4.79
N PRO A 257 13.62 16.46 -4.14
CA PRO A 257 13.98 15.17 -4.70
C PRO A 257 13.17 14.85 -5.97
N PRO A 258 13.66 13.92 -6.82
CA PRO A 258 12.86 13.29 -7.85
C PRO A 258 11.59 12.67 -7.24
N GLU A 259 10.45 12.95 -7.87
CA GLU A 259 9.14 12.61 -7.33
C GLU A 259 8.93 11.10 -7.22
N ASP A 260 9.23 10.40 -8.31
CA ASP A 260 9.19 8.94 -8.44
C ASP A 260 9.96 8.26 -7.31
N ILE A 261 11.22 8.65 -7.10
CA ILE A 261 12.08 8.06 -6.06
C ILE A 261 11.54 8.38 -4.66
N ALA A 262 10.99 9.59 -4.45
CA ALA A 262 10.41 9.95 -3.16
C ALA A 262 9.11 9.18 -2.87
N MET A 263 8.27 8.96 -3.88
CA MET A 263 7.09 8.11 -3.80
C MET A 263 7.47 6.66 -3.46
N ASP A 264 8.48 6.10 -4.14
CA ASP A 264 8.98 4.74 -3.88
C ASP A 264 9.47 4.60 -2.43
N VAL A 265 10.25 5.55 -1.92
CA VAL A 265 10.74 5.52 -0.54
C VAL A 265 9.58 5.51 0.46
N ILE A 266 8.57 6.36 0.27
CA ILE A 266 7.40 6.41 1.15
C ILE A 266 6.58 5.12 1.05
N GLY A 267 6.33 4.63 -0.17
CA GLY A 267 5.60 3.40 -0.42
C GLY A 267 6.26 2.19 0.21
N LEU A 268 7.56 2.01 -0.01
CA LEU A 268 8.36 0.90 0.54
C LEU A 268 8.48 0.95 2.07
N VAL A 269 8.64 2.13 2.67
CA VAL A 269 8.60 2.26 4.14
C VAL A 269 7.24 1.90 4.69
N THR A 270 6.17 2.34 4.01
CA THR A 270 4.78 2.04 4.41
C THR A 270 4.53 0.53 4.36
N ALA A 271 4.87 -0.11 3.24
CA ALA A 271 4.76 -1.56 3.07
C ALA A 271 5.57 -2.32 4.11
N GLY A 272 6.84 -1.92 4.30
CA GLY A 272 7.74 -2.54 5.27
C GLY A 272 7.22 -2.48 6.70
N ILE A 273 6.65 -1.35 7.13
CA ILE A 273 6.07 -1.20 8.47
C ILE A 273 4.83 -2.07 8.63
N LEU A 274 3.96 -2.15 7.62
CA LEU A 274 2.72 -2.93 7.69
C LEU A 274 2.99 -4.45 7.73
N LEU A 275 4.01 -4.90 6.99
CA LEU A 275 4.40 -6.32 6.92
C LEU A 275 5.29 -6.77 8.09
N ASP A 276 5.93 -5.86 8.83
CA ASP A 276 6.83 -6.18 9.93
C ASP A 276 6.13 -6.99 11.04
N GLU A 277 4.86 -6.70 11.32
CA GLU A 277 4.10 -7.39 12.35
C GLU A 277 3.82 -8.85 11.97
N ALA A 278 3.46 -9.12 10.71
CA ALA A 278 3.34 -10.48 10.15
C ALA A 278 4.64 -11.28 10.32
N GLN A 279 5.79 -10.65 10.06
CA GLN A 279 7.11 -11.30 10.16
C GLN A 279 7.56 -11.57 11.59
N ARG A 280 7.17 -10.73 12.56
CA ARG A 280 7.59 -10.86 13.96
C ARG A 280 6.65 -11.72 14.80
N ASN A 281 5.36 -11.78 14.44
CA ASN A 281 4.33 -12.38 15.28
C ASN A 281 3.56 -13.50 14.56
N PHE A 282 4.11 -14.72 14.61
CA PHE A 282 3.53 -15.91 13.96
C PHE A 282 2.08 -16.26 14.32
N TYR A 283 1.55 -15.77 15.44
CA TYR A 283 0.19 -16.15 15.89
C TYR A 283 -0.90 -15.20 15.45
N PHE A 284 -0.60 -13.90 15.34
CA PHE A 284 -1.59 -12.85 15.09
C PHE A 284 -1.13 -11.82 14.08
N GLY A 285 0.10 -11.95 13.56
CA GLY A 285 0.73 -10.97 12.70
C GLY A 285 -0.12 -10.67 11.47
N ASP A 286 -0.57 -11.69 10.75
CA ASP A 286 -1.42 -11.54 9.56
C ASP A 286 -2.73 -10.80 9.88
N ARG A 287 -3.36 -11.10 11.02
CA ARG A 287 -4.59 -10.41 11.45
C ARG A 287 -4.32 -8.96 11.84
N VAL A 288 -3.22 -8.67 12.52
CA VAL A 288 -2.84 -7.29 12.86
C VAL A 288 -2.48 -6.49 11.60
N THR A 289 -1.75 -7.10 10.66
CA THR A 289 -1.41 -6.51 9.36
C THR A 289 -2.68 -6.21 8.56
N ALA A 290 -3.61 -7.15 8.45
CA ALA A 290 -4.91 -6.92 7.81
C ALA A 290 -5.69 -5.77 8.48
N LEU A 291 -5.74 -5.73 9.82
CA LEU A 291 -6.38 -4.63 10.56
C LEU A 291 -5.66 -3.28 10.39
N ALA A 292 -4.34 -3.28 10.18
CA ALA A 292 -3.55 -2.09 9.91
C ALA A 292 -3.82 -1.57 8.49
N ILE A 293 -3.73 -2.43 7.48
CA ILE A 293 -4.07 -2.12 6.07
C ILE A 293 -5.47 -1.51 6.00
N ALA A 294 -6.43 -2.15 6.64
CA ALA A 294 -7.82 -1.73 6.63
C ALA A 294 -8.02 -0.33 7.25
N ARG A 295 -7.26 0.00 8.31
CA ARG A 295 -7.24 1.36 8.89
C ARG A 295 -6.54 2.38 8.00
N VAL A 296 -5.48 2.01 7.28
CA VAL A 296 -4.82 2.90 6.30
C VAL A 296 -5.74 3.16 5.10
N LEU A 297 -6.45 2.15 4.60
CA LEU A 297 -7.45 2.32 3.54
C LEU A 297 -8.55 3.31 3.98
N ARG A 298 -9.02 3.21 5.23
CA ARG A 298 -9.95 4.21 5.77
C ARG A 298 -9.33 5.61 5.86
N ALA A 299 -8.05 5.71 6.21
CA ALA A 299 -7.33 6.98 6.28
C ALA A 299 -7.10 7.63 4.90
N LEU A 300 -7.05 6.84 3.82
CA LEU A 300 -6.96 7.34 2.43
C LEU A 300 -8.27 7.98 1.94
N SER A 301 -9.41 7.48 2.42
CA SER A 301 -10.74 7.93 1.98
C SER A 301 -11.61 8.33 3.18
N PRO A 302 -11.34 9.47 3.83
CA PRO A 302 -12.13 9.94 4.96
C PRO A 302 -13.59 10.23 4.59
N ASP A 303 -13.86 10.58 3.33
CA ASP A 303 -15.20 10.91 2.82
C ASP A 303 -16.02 9.68 2.43
N HIS A 304 -15.37 8.54 2.16
CA HIS A 304 -16.03 7.27 1.85
C HIS A 304 -15.44 6.18 2.76
N PRO A 305 -15.87 6.14 4.05
CA PRO A 305 -15.34 5.18 4.99
C PRO A 305 -15.71 3.76 4.54
N ILE A 306 -14.69 2.94 4.29
CA ILE A 306 -14.90 1.50 4.07
C ILE A 306 -15.43 0.91 5.38
N GLU A 307 -16.63 0.33 5.33
CA GLU A 307 -17.13 -0.51 6.41
C GLU A 307 -16.39 -1.85 6.35
N LEU A 308 -15.44 -2.02 7.26
CA LEU A 308 -14.72 -3.27 7.40
C LEU A 308 -15.61 -4.21 8.20
N SER A 309 -16.16 -5.22 7.52
CA SER A 309 -17.01 -6.23 8.12
C SER A 309 -16.29 -6.94 9.27
N THR A 310 -16.97 -6.98 10.42
CA THR A 310 -16.68 -7.74 11.63
C THR A 310 -15.56 -7.20 12.54
N THR A 311 -15.93 -6.28 13.44
CA THR A 311 -15.26 -6.15 14.74
C THR A 311 -15.63 -7.35 15.59
N SER A 312 -14.81 -8.40 15.57
CA SER A 312 -14.83 -9.39 16.64
C SER A 312 -14.37 -8.71 17.93
N PRO A 313 -14.88 -9.08 19.13
CA PRO A 313 -14.30 -8.65 20.40
C PRO A 313 -12.78 -8.93 20.49
N PHE A 314 -12.28 -9.86 19.66
CA PHE A 314 -10.86 -10.15 19.53
C PHE A 314 -10.09 -9.05 18.79
N ASP A 315 -10.70 -8.36 17.83
CA ASP A 315 -10.06 -7.27 17.08
C ASP A 315 -9.84 -6.03 17.96
N ASP A 316 -10.69 -5.82 18.97
CA ASP A 316 -10.50 -4.76 19.97
C ASP A 316 -9.21 -4.98 20.78
N ILE A 317 -8.86 -6.23 21.06
CA ILE A 317 -7.62 -6.59 21.78
C ILE A 317 -6.40 -6.32 20.88
N LEU A 318 -6.51 -6.61 19.58
CA LEU A 318 -5.45 -6.36 18.60
C LEU A 318 -5.34 -4.88 18.18
N ALA A 319 -6.34 -4.05 18.52
CA ALA A 319 -6.37 -2.63 18.16
C ALA A 319 -5.16 -1.87 18.70
N VAL A 320 -4.68 -2.17 19.91
CA VAL A 320 -3.50 -1.50 20.49
C VAL A 320 -2.24 -1.76 19.66
N ARG A 321 -2.04 -3.00 19.19
CA ARG A 321 -0.90 -3.36 18.32
C ARG A 321 -1.02 -2.69 16.95
N THR A 322 -2.23 -2.64 16.42
CA THR A 322 -2.51 -1.94 15.17
C THR A 322 -2.21 -0.45 15.28
N LEU A 323 -2.68 0.21 16.33
CA LEU A 323 -2.44 1.64 16.59
C LEU A 323 -0.96 1.94 16.79
N ARG A 324 -0.19 1.03 17.41
CA ARG A 324 1.27 1.17 17.50
C ARG A 324 1.93 1.17 16.13
N THR A 325 1.51 0.26 15.24
CA THR A 325 2.00 0.19 13.86
C THR A 325 1.70 1.49 13.10
N LEU A 326 0.48 2.00 13.21
CA LEU A 326 0.08 3.28 12.61
C LEU A 326 0.82 4.49 13.23
N GLY A 327 1.13 4.43 14.52
CA GLY A 327 1.95 5.44 15.21
C GLY A 327 3.34 5.58 14.61
N TYR A 328 3.92 4.52 14.04
CA TYR A 328 5.19 4.64 13.31
C TYR A 328 5.05 5.39 11.98
N LEU A 329 3.93 5.23 11.28
CA LEU A 329 3.62 5.99 10.05
C LEU A 329 3.33 7.47 10.37
N GLU A 330 2.65 7.74 11.48
CA GLU A 330 2.45 9.11 11.99
C GLU A 330 3.77 9.77 12.38
N GLN A 331 4.64 9.06 13.10
CA GLN A 331 5.96 9.56 13.50
C GLN A 331 6.81 10.04 12.31
N VAL A 332 6.70 9.38 11.16
CA VAL A 332 7.45 9.75 9.94
C VAL A 332 6.72 10.76 9.04
N GLY A 333 5.52 11.19 9.43
CA GLY A 333 4.71 12.17 8.70
C GLY A 333 3.95 11.58 7.50
N VAL A 334 3.71 10.27 7.47
CA VAL A 334 2.88 9.62 6.45
C VAL A 334 1.40 9.69 6.80
N LEU A 335 1.09 9.62 8.11
CA LEU A 335 -0.26 9.79 8.65
C LEU A 335 -0.33 11.03 9.54
N GLU A 336 -1.53 11.60 9.64
CA GLU A 336 -1.87 12.62 10.61
C GLU A 336 -2.95 12.11 11.57
N PRO A 337 -2.86 12.39 12.87
CA PRO A 337 -3.91 12.03 13.81
C PRO A 337 -5.16 12.86 13.57
N SER A 338 -6.31 12.19 13.53
CA SER A 338 -7.62 12.83 13.56
C SER A 338 -8.06 13.07 15.00
N GLY A 339 -8.88 14.10 15.23
CA GLY A 339 -9.35 14.49 16.56
C GLY A 339 -10.20 13.44 17.30
N ASP A 340 -10.60 12.37 16.62
CA ASP A 340 -11.37 11.24 17.14
C ASP A 340 -10.52 10.00 17.48
N GLY A 341 -9.18 10.10 17.37
CA GLY A 341 -8.26 8.99 17.60
C GLY A 341 -8.05 8.08 16.38
N SER A 342 -8.62 8.42 15.22
CA SER A 342 -8.28 7.81 13.93
C SER A 342 -7.10 8.52 13.26
N PHE A 343 -6.75 8.10 12.05
CA PHE A 343 -5.70 8.72 11.24
C PHE A 343 -6.25 9.13 9.88
N THR A 344 -5.62 10.14 9.28
CA THR A 344 -5.86 10.56 7.89
C THR A 344 -4.56 10.62 7.12
N VAL A 345 -4.60 10.30 5.83
CA VAL A 345 -3.47 10.51 4.93
C VAL A 345 -3.59 11.91 4.30
N PRO A 346 -2.57 12.78 4.43
CA PRO A 346 -2.53 14.07 3.75
C PRO A 346 -2.77 13.89 2.24
N SER A 347 -3.58 14.75 1.63
CA SER A 347 -4.02 14.60 0.22
C SER A 347 -2.85 14.36 -0.74
N ALA A 348 -1.76 15.12 -0.59
CA ALA A 348 -0.57 15.03 -1.43
C ALA A 348 0.27 13.75 -1.21
N LEU A 349 0.03 12.99 -0.14
CA LEU A 349 0.72 11.73 0.14
C LEU A 349 -0.11 10.48 -0.24
N ARG A 350 -1.39 10.66 -0.58
CA ARG A 350 -2.32 9.55 -0.85
C ARG A 350 -1.83 8.60 -1.95
N GLY A 351 -1.27 9.14 -3.03
CA GLY A 351 -0.71 8.32 -4.11
C GLY A 351 0.46 7.44 -3.66
N ALA A 352 1.39 8.00 -2.87
CA ALA A 352 2.54 7.24 -2.36
C ALA A 352 2.12 6.17 -1.33
N VAL A 353 1.15 6.47 -0.47
CA VAL A 353 0.60 5.51 0.49
C VAL A 353 -0.19 4.41 -0.23
N ALA A 354 -1.01 4.76 -1.23
CA ALA A 354 -1.72 3.79 -2.03
C ALA A 354 -0.75 2.85 -2.78
N HIS A 355 0.34 3.39 -3.34
CA HIS A 355 1.40 2.58 -3.93
C HIS A 355 2.02 1.60 -2.91
N GLY A 356 2.31 2.06 -1.69
CA GLY A 356 2.78 1.19 -0.61
C GLY A 356 1.80 0.07 -0.24
N LEU A 357 0.49 0.35 -0.24
CA LEU A 357 -0.52 -0.67 0.00
C LEU A 357 -0.64 -1.68 -1.14
N LEU A 358 -0.52 -1.23 -2.40
CA LEU A 358 -0.49 -2.13 -3.56
C LEU A 358 0.69 -3.11 -3.44
N LEU A 359 1.88 -2.65 -3.06
CA LEU A 359 3.03 -3.53 -2.83
C LEU A 359 2.79 -4.59 -1.75
N VAL A 360 1.99 -4.28 -0.73
CA VAL A 360 1.63 -5.24 0.32
C VAL A 360 0.64 -6.28 -0.22
N LEU A 361 -0.39 -5.84 -0.95
CA LEU A 361 -1.43 -6.72 -1.49
C LEU A 361 -0.89 -7.61 -2.61
N ASP A 362 0.01 -7.10 -3.45
CA ASP A 362 0.68 -7.87 -4.50
C ASP A 362 1.70 -8.87 -3.92
N GLY A 363 2.35 -8.51 -2.80
CA GLY A 363 3.32 -9.38 -2.12
C GLY A 363 2.70 -10.56 -1.36
N ASP A 364 1.40 -10.48 -1.03
CA ASP A 364 0.60 -11.57 -0.43
C ASP A 364 0.00 -12.52 -1.49
N ALA A 365 0.11 -12.21 -2.79
CA ALA A 365 -0.16 -13.18 -3.84
C ALA A 365 0.90 -14.29 -3.76
N GLU A 366 0.49 -15.49 -3.35
CA GLU A 366 1.38 -16.62 -3.05
C GLU A 366 2.49 -16.79 -4.10
N PRO A 367 3.74 -17.09 -3.70
CA PRO A 367 4.71 -17.59 -4.66
C PRO A 367 4.17 -18.90 -5.25
N ASP A 368 3.98 -18.94 -6.57
CA ASP A 368 3.67 -20.15 -7.32
C ASP A 368 4.53 -21.32 -6.79
N GLU A 369 3.90 -22.30 -6.13
CA GLU A 369 4.57 -23.47 -5.57
C GLU A 369 5.30 -24.33 -6.64
N ASP A 370 5.18 -23.96 -7.92
CA ASP A 370 5.75 -24.67 -9.06
C ASP A 370 7.24 -24.36 -9.36
N GLU A 371 7.87 -23.36 -8.72
CA GLU A 371 9.32 -23.12 -8.89
C GLU A 371 10.23 -23.81 -7.85
N ALA A 372 9.67 -24.51 -6.84
CA ALA A 372 10.46 -25.25 -5.86
C ALA A 372 10.89 -26.66 -6.30
N LEU A 373 10.57 -27.06 -7.54
CA LEU A 373 10.95 -28.35 -8.12
C LEU A 373 11.57 -28.21 -9.51
N ASN A 374 12.74 -27.55 -9.61
CA ASN A 374 13.69 -27.79 -10.70
C ASN A 374 15.15 -27.74 -10.25
#